data_AF-A0A6A0BCH9-F1
#
_entry.id   AF-A0A6A0BCH9-F1
#
_cell.length_a   1.000
_cell.length_b   1.000
_cell.length_c   1.000
_cell.angle_alpha   90.00
_cell.angle_beta   90.00
_cell.angle_gamma   90.00
#
_symmetry.space_group_name_H-M   'P 1'
#
loop_
_entity.id
_entity.type
_entity.pdbx_description
1 polymer ?
#
loop_
_entity_poly.entity_id
_entity_poly.type
_entity_poly.pdbx_seq_one_letter_code
_entity_poly.pdbx_strand_id
1 'polypeptide(L)'
;MKTRMSKRSSTQNTIFASVVMFGLWSLVSAQSPFYLDDWGWGMYKLVPATINYGGRFIGNSFEIILASSHNQILNGLFKGAVLTFICLMVCLISGKISLARIVIFNTLFLLTSMRIIYESFIWTAGFVNYTLPFVFVLPVVLINQRLKKQTYSKRIAITLKIISLTCIFASGFFLENLSTTMIFYLGTEFILNLIFERKNRLYSILAIVTSMLSFVIMMLHSERFTNKDGYSMNSFNSIGELIQNAKNVHLIIINDLFHNNTFLFMFISSLFFVFLITVLLKLTDKKERFLYQLTIIQVILIFLCPTYQFIILSPSMINDRVFFPSIIVLILSGLILYNFIEKEVLNQKFLNCFVGFIFVCSLIFPTFFFVDMSKWNVRLNEANEKAITQKMDIDYSGMRPEYHVYYYNDAYGPVIASPWINAYKIYYKIPEEVTIK
;
A
#
# COMPACT_ATOMS: atom_id res chain seq x y z
N MET A 1 21.04 37.42 5.17
CA MET A 1 19.61 37.57 5.54
C MET A 1 18.66 36.94 4.50
N LYS A 2 18.77 37.26 3.20
CA LYS A 2 17.97 36.65 2.10
C LYS A 2 17.98 35.11 2.03
N THR A 3 19.13 34.45 2.22
CA THR A 3 19.27 32.98 2.21
C THR A 3 18.66 32.28 3.43
N ARG A 4 18.60 32.96 4.59
CA ARG A 4 17.90 32.46 5.79
C ARG A 4 16.38 32.59 5.62
N MET A 5 15.91 33.67 4.99
CA MET A 5 14.48 33.85 4.69
C MET A 5 13.96 32.86 3.63
N SER A 6 14.73 32.59 2.57
CA SER A 6 14.29 31.62 1.54
C SER A 6 14.22 30.18 2.07
N LYS A 7 15.19 29.74 2.87
CA LYS A 7 15.14 28.43 3.55
C LYS A 7 13.95 28.31 4.50
N ARG A 8 13.63 29.37 5.25
CA ARG A 8 12.48 29.39 6.17
C ARG A 8 11.15 29.25 5.42
N SER A 9 10.99 29.95 4.29
CA SER A 9 9.79 29.83 3.44
C SER A 9 9.64 28.44 2.83
N SER A 10 10.74 27.80 2.40
CA SER A 10 10.71 26.44 1.82
C SER A 10 10.33 25.37 2.85
N THR A 11 10.79 25.50 4.10
CA THR A 11 10.40 24.58 5.18
C THR A 11 8.93 24.77 5.55
N GLN A 12 8.46 26.02 5.66
CA GLN A 12 7.05 26.31 5.94
C GLN A 12 6.13 25.73 4.86
N ASN A 13 6.47 25.88 3.58
CA ASN A 13 5.67 25.32 2.48
C ASN A 13 5.64 23.78 2.50
N THR A 14 6.74 23.15 2.90
CA THR A 14 6.81 21.69 3.01
C THR A 14 5.94 21.19 4.17
N ILE A 15 6.01 21.85 5.34
CA ILE A 15 5.15 21.53 6.49
C ILE A 15 3.68 21.71 6.13
N PHE A 16 3.35 22.84 5.51
CA PHE A 16 1.98 23.12 5.07
C PHE A 16 1.46 22.03 4.13
N ALA A 17 2.23 21.62 3.12
CA ALA A 17 1.83 20.56 2.21
C ALA A 17 1.60 19.22 2.90
N SER A 18 2.45 18.86 3.87
CA SER A 18 2.25 17.65 4.68
C SER A 18 0.95 17.71 5.50
N VAL A 19 0.64 18.86 6.09
CA VAL A 19 -0.59 19.06 6.87
C VAL A 19 -1.83 19.01 5.98
N VAL A 20 -1.78 19.65 4.79
CA VAL A 20 -2.87 19.59 3.82
C VAL A 20 -3.10 18.17 3.34
N MET A 21 -2.03 17.44 3.00
CA MET A 21 -2.12 16.04 2.59
C MET A 21 -2.73 15.17 3.69
N PHE A 22 -2.26 15.33 4.94
CA PHE A 22 -2.81 14.65 6.09
C PHE A 22 -4.31 14.92 6.24
N GLY A 23 -4.72 16.19 6.28
CA GLY A 23 -6.12 16.58 6.42
C GLY A 23 -7.00 16.03 5.30
N LEU A 24 -6.54 16.11 4.05
CA LEU A 24 -7.26 15.61 2.88
C LEU A 24 -7.55 14.11 2.97
N TRP A 25 -6.52 13.30 3.22
CA TRP A 25 -6.67 11.85 3.29
C TRP A 25 -7.39 11.39 4.57
N SER A 26 -7.27 12.14 5.66
CA SER A 26 -8.07 11.91 6.85
C SER A 26 -9.55 12.18 6.64
N LEU A 27 -9.91 13.25 5.94
CA LEU A 27 -11.29 13.57 5.60
C LEU A 27 -11.89 12.51 4.67
N VAL A 28 -11.15 12.12 3.63
CA VAL A 28 -11.54 11.05 2.71
C VAL A 28 -11.88 9.77 3.48
N SER A 29 -10.98 9.32 4.36
CA SER A 29 -11.22 8.10 5.11
C SER A 29 -12.30 8.26 6.19
N ALA A 30 -12.42 9.42 6.85
CA ALA A 30 -13.42 9.63 7.89
C ALA A 30 -14.86 9.71 7.36
N GLN A 31 -15.02 10.09 6.09
CA GLN A 31 -16.32 10.07 5.42
C GLN A 31 -16.68 8.74 4.78
N SER A 32 -15.76 7.78 4.82
CA SER A 32 -16.00 6.46 4.27
C SER A 32 -16.64 5.56 5.32
N PRO A 33 -17.83 5.00 5.08
CA PRO A 33 -18.43 4.06 6.02
C PRO A 33 -17.61 2.77 6.11
N PHE A 34 -17.71 2.07 7.24
CA PHE A 34 -17.23 0.69 7.34
C PHE A 34 -17.95 -0.20 6.32
N TYR A 35 -17.34 -1.32 5.99
CA TYR A 35 -17.85 -2.22 4.96
C TYR A 35 -17.77 -3.68 5.36
N LEU A 36 -18.89 -4.40 5.24
CA LEU A 36 -19.07 -5.85 5.42
C LEU A 36 -18.21 -6.46 6.53
N ASP A 37 -17.06 -6.99 6.16
CA ASP A 37 -16.12 -7.69 7.04
C ASP A 37 -15.66 -6.79 8.19
N ASP A 38 -15.50 -5.48 7.95
CA ASP A 38 -15.14 -4.51 8.99
C ASP A 38 -16.14 -4.54 10.15
N TRP A 39 -17.45 -4.75 9.90
CA TRP A 39 -18.43 -4.89 10.98
C TRP A 39 -18.25 -6.21 11.73
N GLY A 40 -17.97 -7.30 11.02
CA GLY A 40 -17.65 -8.60 11.61
C GLY A 40 -16.46 -8.49 12.55
N TRP A 41 -15.32 -7.97 12.05
CA TRP A 41 -14.10 -7.74 12.82
C TRP A 41 -14.31 -6.80 14.00
N GLY A 42 -15.18 -5.80 13.86
CA GLY A 42 -15.52 -4.85 14.92
C GLY A 42 -16.24 -5.46 16.13
N MET A 43 -16.79 -6.67 16.00
CA MET A 43 -17.43 -7.41 17.10
C MET A 43 -16.43 -8.20 17.95
N TYR A 44 -15.19 -8.38 17.49
CA TYR A 44 -14.19 -9.18 18.19
C TYR A 44 -13.48 -8.36 19.26
N LYS A 45 -13.17 -9.02 20.38
CA LYS A 45 -12.24 -8.48 21.37
C LYS A 45 -10.82 -8.79 20.90
N LEU A 46 -9.89 -7.87 21.15
CA LEU A 46 -8.46 -8.16 21.07
C LEU A 46 -8.15 -9.32 22.02
N VAL A 47 -7.86 -10.49 21.47
CA VAL A 47 -7.37 -11.64 22.22
C VAL A 47 -5.95 -11.92 21.74
N PRO A 48 -4.96 -12.06 22.64
CA PRO A 48 -3.60 -12.34 22.25
C PRO A 48 -3.53 -13.65 21.44
N ALA A 49 -3.03 -13.57 20.21
CA ALA A 49 -2.59 -14.69 19.38
C ALA A 49 -3.54 -15.90 19.35
N THR A 50 -4.73 -15.74 18.78
CA THR A 50 -5.56 -16.89 18.43
C THR A 50 -5.13 -17.48 17.08
N ILE A 51 -5.34 -18.79 16.94
CA ILE A 51 -5.21 -19.54 15.67
C ILE A 51 -6.09 -18.90 14.58
N ASN A 52 -7.19 -18.25 14.99
CA ASN A 52 -8.18 -17.62 14.11
C ASN A 52 -7.67 -16.33 13.42
N TYR A 53 -6.45 -15.85 13.66
CA TYR A 53 -5.87 -14.72 12.92
C TYR A 53 -5.18 -15.14 11.61
N GLY A 54 -5.21 -16.42 11.25
CA GLY A 54 -4.69 -16.90 9.97
C GLY A 54 -3.22 -16.50 9.73
N GLY A 55 -2.43 -16.36 10.81
CA GLY A 55 -1.02 -15.96 10.79
C GLY A 55 -0.76 -14.46 10.59
N ARG A 56 -1.76 -13.66 10.20
CA ARG A 56 -1.64 -12.21 9.95
C ARG A 56 -1.83 -11.42 11.25
N PHE A 57 -1.04 -11.76 12.27
CA PHE A 57 -1.27 -11.32 13.65
C PHE A 57 -1.35 -9.80 13.80
N ILE A 58 -0.44 -9.06 13.17
CA ILE A 58 -0.40 -7.61 13.29
C ILE A 58 -1.51 -6.97 12.45
N GLY A 59 -1.70 -7.43 11.21
CA GLY A 59 -2.76 -6.95 10.32
C GLY A 59 -4.15 -7.05 10.98
N ASN A 60 -4.52 -8.25 11.44
CA ASN A 60 -5.83 -8.49 12.04
C ASN A 60 -5.99 -7.80 13.40
N SER A 61 -4.90 -7.64 14.17
CA SER A 61 -4.97 -6.85 15.42
C SER A 61 -5.33 -5.39 15.14
N PHE A 62 -4.72 -4.78 14.12
CA PHE A 62 -5.06 -3.41 13.71
C PHE A 62 -6.47 -3.34 13.11
N GLU A 63 -6.90 -4.37 12.38
CA GLU A 63 -8.26 -4.44 11.86
C GLU A 63 -9.29 -4.37 12.99
N ILE A 64 -9.14 -5.22 14.00
CA ILE A 64 -10.01 -5.23 15.19
C ILE A 64 -9.97 -3.87 15.88
N ILE A 65 -8.79 -3.32 16.15
CA ILE A 65 -8.65 -2.01 16.81
C ILE A 65 -9.42 -0.92 16.07
N LEU A 66 -9.25 -0.83 14.74
CA LEU A 66 -9.87 0.22 13.94
C LEU A 66 -11.38 -0.01 13.79
N ALA A 67 -11.80 -1.25 13.56
CA ALA A 67 -13.20 -1.62 13.40
C ALA A 67 -14.01 -1.50 14.70
N SER A 68 -13.46 -1.98 15.82
CA SER A 68 -14.11 -1.96 17.14
C SER A 68 -14.16 -0.55 17.74
N SER A 69 -13.36 0.39 17.24
CA SER A 69 -13.41 1.79 17.70
C SER A 69 -14.75 2.46 17.40
N HIS A 70 -15.45 1.97 16.37
CA HIS A 70 -16.70 2.53 15.86
C HIS A 70 -16.62 4.05 15.58
N ASN A 71 -15.41 4.57 15.37
CA ASN A 71 -15.14 6.00 15.24
C ASN A 71 -14.42 6.30 13.93
N GLN A 72 -15.19 6.70 12.93
CA GLN A 72 -14.66 7.00 11.60
C GLN A 72 -13.68 8.18 11.58
N ILE A 73 -13.82 9.14 12.50
CA ILE A 73 -12.89 10.28 12.59
C ILE A 73 -11.52 9.78 13.04
N LEU A 74 -11.45 8.98 14.11
CA LEU A 74 -10.19 8.42 14.59
C LEU A 74 -9.54 7.51 13.54
N ASN A 75 -10.34 6.69 12.85
CA ASN A 75 -9.87 5.89 11.74
C ASN A 75 -9.30 6.75 10.61
N GLY A 76 -10.01 7.81 10.21
CA GLY A 76 -9.53 8.74 9.20
C GLY A 76 -8.23 9.44 9.61
N LEU A 77 -8.11 9.90 10.86
CA LEU A 77 -6.87 10.46 11.38
C LEU A 77 -5.71 9.45 11.33
N PHE A 78 -5.95 8.19 11.72
CA PHE A 78 -4.93 7.15 11.66
C PHE A 78 -4.51 6.82 10.22
N LYS A 79 -5.46 6.56 9.32
CA LYS A 79 -5.17 6.22 7.92
C LYS A 79 -4.46 7.38 7.21
N GLY A 80 -4.90 8.62 7.43
CA GLY A 80 -4.25 9.82 6.91
C GLY A 80 -2.83 10.02 7.45
N ALA A 81 -2.59 9.73 8.74
CA ALA A 81 -1.25 9.80 9.33
C ALA A 81 -0.30 8.79 8.68
N VAL A 82 -0.76 7.55 8.46
CA VAL A 82 0.00 6.49 7.81
C VAL A 82 0.35 6.84 6.37
N LEU A 83 -0.62 7.31 5.57
CA LEU A 83 -0.34 7.68 4.18
C LEU A 83 0.60 8.89 4.08
N THR A 84 0.46 9.84 5.00
CA THR A 84 1.40 10.98 5.11
C THR A 84 2.79 10.48 5.47
N PHE A 85 2.92 9.55 6.42
CA PHE A 85 4.20 8.93 6.76
C PHE A 85 4.83 8.23 5.55
N ILE A 86 4.06 7.44 4.81
CA ILE A 86 4.51 6.77 3.57
C ILE A 86 5.05 7.80 2.58
N CYS A 87 4.29 8.87 2.31
CA CYS A 87 4.71 9.95 1.42
C CYS A 87 6.05 10.57 1.85
N LEU A 88 6.17 10.95 3.13
CA LEU A 88 7.39 11.56 3.66
C LEU A 88 8.59 10.61 3.57
N MET A 89 8.38 9.32 3.86
CA MET A 89 9.41 8.30 3.75
C MET A 89 9.86 8.08 2.31
N VAL A 90 8.93 7.98 1.36
CA VAL A 90 9.24 7.85 -0.07
C VAL A 90 10.00 9.10 -0.58
N CYS A 91 9.59 10.31 -0.17
CA CYS A 91 10.30 11.54 -0.47
C CYS A 91 11.73 11.53 0.10
N LEU A 92 11.90 11.04 1.33
CA LEU A 92 13.18 10.98 2.00
C LEU A 92 14.13 9.95 1.37
N ILE A 93 13.62 8.76 0.99
CA ILE A 93 14.36 7.69 0.30
C ILE A 93 14.82 8.17 -1.10
N SER A 94 13.94 8.88 -1.82
CA SER A 94 14.28 9.49 -3.11
C SER A 94 15.21 10.71 -3.00
N GLY A 95 15.49 11.20 -1.79
CA GLY A 95 16.63 12.09 -1.51
C GLY A 95 16.37 13.19 -0.48
N LYS A 96 15.24 13.90 -0.57
CA LYS A 96 14.85 14.99 0.34
C LYS A 96 13.33 15.15 0.36
N ILE A 97 12.81 15.67 1.47
CA ILE A 97 11.42 16.10 1.57
C ILE A 97 11.31 17.52 1.02
N SER A 98 10.37 17.76 0.11
CA SER A 98 10.10 19.08 -0.46
C SER A 98 8.66 19.14 -0.95
N LEU A 99 8.08 20.34 -0.99
CA LEU A 99 6.74 20.60 -1.54
C LEU A 99 6.51 19.86 -2.87
N ALA A 100 7.40 20.04 -3.84
CA ALA A 100 7.26 19.43 -5.17
C ALA A 100 7.12 17.90 -5.11
N ARG A 101 7.90 17.24 -4.25
CA ARG A 101 7.85 15.78 -4.12
C ARG A 101 6.62 15.28 -3.40
N ILE A 102 6.14 16.01 -2.40
CA ILE A 102 4.86 15.71 -1.72
C ILE A 102 3.72 15.82 -2.74
N VAL A 103 3.72 16.88 -3.55
CA VAL A 103 2.74 17.10 -4.60
C VAL A 103 2.80 16.01 -5.67
N ILE A 104 3.99 15.65 -6.15
CA ILE A 104 4.17 14.56 -7.12
C ILE A 104 3.70 13.23 -6.52
N PHE A 105 4.08 12.91 -5.28
CA PHE A 105 3.60 11.71 -4.60
C PHE A 105 2.07 11.67 -4.58
N ASN A 106 1.44 12.74 -4.10
CA ASN A 106 0.00 12.81 -3.96
C ASN A 106 -0.69 12.66 -5.33
N THR A 107 -0.15 13.30 -6.37
CA THR A 107 -0.68 13.18 -7.73
C THR A 107 -0.55 11.77 -8.26
N LEU A 108 0.63 11.15 -8.14
CA LEU A 108 0.82 9.77 -8.61
C LEU A 108 -0.09 8.80 -7.86
N PHE A 109 -0.29 9.01 -6.56
CA PHE A 109 -1.24 8.22 -5.79
C PHE A 109 -2.67 8.40 -6.28
N LEU A 110 -3.09 9.63 -6.61
CA LEU A 110 -4.42 9.93 -7.17
C LEU A 110 -4.60 9.43 -8.62
N LEU A 111 -3.51 9.26 -9.38
CA LEU A 111 -3.54 8.67 -10.73
C LEU A 111 -3.68 7.14 -10.71
N THR A 112 -3.64 6.54 -9.52
CA THR A 112 -3.95 5.12 -9.34
C THR A 112 -5.45 4.88 -9.57
N SER A 113 -5.80 3.70 -10.07
CA SER A 113 -7.19 3.24 -10.18
C SER A 113 -7.93 3.47 -8.87
N MET A 114 -9.16 4.00 -9.00
CA MET A 114 -10.06 4.20 -7.87
C MET A 114 -10.25 2.90 -7.08
N ARG A 115 -10.32 1.76 -7.77
CA ARG A 115 -10.47 0.45 -7.12
C ARG A 115 -9.31 0.12 -6.18
N ILE A 116 -8.07 0.46 -6.54
CA ILE A 116 -6.92 0.28 -5.64
C ILE A 116 -7.04 1.19 -4.41
N ILE A 117 -7.47 2.44 -4.59
CA ILE A 117 -7.70 3.37 -3.47
C ILE A 117 -8.78 2.82 -2.53
N TYR A 118 -9.89 2.30 -3.07
CA TYR A 118 -10.94 1.67 -2.27
C TYR A 118 -10.43 0.44 -1.51
N GLU A 119 -9.82 -0.51 -2.22
CA GLU A 119 -9.45 -1.79 -1.64
C GLU A 119 -8.19 -1.71 -0.76
N SER A 120 -7.38 -0.66 -0.87
CA SER A 120 -6.10 -0.58 -0.14
C SER A 120 -6.03 0.59 0.83
N PHE A 121 -6.86 1.62 0.70
CA PHE A 121 -6.85 2.76 1.62
C PHE A 121 -8.17 2.92 2.39
N ILE A 122 -9.31 2.81 1.70
CA ILE A 122 -10.61 3.07 2.32
C ILE A 122 -11.08 1.89 3.16
N TRP A 123 -11.11 0.69 2.57
CA TRP A 123 -11.50 -0.53 3.26
C TRP A 123 -10.50 -0.83 4.40
N THR A 124 -10.99 -1.14 5.60
CA THR A 124 -10.12 -1.26 6.78
C THR A 124 -9.23 -2.49 6.71
N ALA A 125 -9.77 -3.67 6.41
CA ALA A 125 -8.97 -4.88 6.19
C ALA A 125 -7.90 -4.69 5.09
N GLY A 126 -8.31 -4.04 4.00
CA GLY A 126 -7.43 -3.65 2.92
C GLY A 126 -6.31 -2.72 3.36
N PHE A 127 -6.65 -1.67 4.09
CA PHE A 127 -5.68 -0.72 4.61
C PHE A 127 -4.65 -1.35 5.54
N VAL A 128 -5.08 -2.15 6.51
CA VAL A 128 -4.16 -2.72 7.51
C VAL A 128 -3.23 -3.77 6.88
N ASN A 129 -3.69 -4.49 5.85
CA ASN A 129 -2.91 -5.58 5.24
C ASN A 129 -2.08 -5.14 4.03
N TYR A 130 -2.44 -4.05 3.33
CA TYR A 130 -1.75 -3.63 2.10
C TYR A 130 -1.05 -2.27 2.25
N THR A 131 -1.58 -1.33 3.05
CA THR A 131 -1.02 0.02 3.20
C THR A 131 -0.20 0.21 4.47
N LEU A 132 -0.77 -0.10 5.64
CA LEU A 132 -0.11 -0.01 6.95
C LEU A 132 1.26 -0.71 7.02
N PRO A 133 1.51 -1.86 6.36
CA PRO A 133 2.81 -2.51 6.47
C PRO A 133 3.97 -1.67 5.95
N PHE A 134 3.72 -0.69 5.07
CA PHE A 134 4.75 0.24 4.59
C PHE A 134 5.32 1.14 5.70
N VAL A 135 4.63 1.26 6.84
CA VAL A 135 5.17 1.88 8.06
C VAL A 135 6.40 1.11 8.56
N PHE A 136 6.50 -0.19 8.30
CA PHE A 136 7.62 -1.03 8.67
C PHE A 136 8.62 -1.23 7.52
N VAL A 137 8.13 -1.39 6.28
CA VAL A 137 9.00 -1.64 5.12
C VAL A 137 9.87 -0.42 4.76
N LEU A 138 9.30 0.78 4.71
CA LEU A 138 10.04 1.97 4.25
C LEU A 138 11.19 2.38 5.17
N PRO A 139 11.06 2.30 6.52
CA PRO A 139 12.21 2.48 7.41
C PRO A 139 13.36 1.54 7.11
N VAL A 140 13.09 0.28 6.78
CA VAL A 140 14.14 -0.69 6.43
C VAL A 140 14.89 -0.25 5.17
N VAL A 141 14.17 0.15 4.13
CA VAL A 141 14.78 0.67 2.88
C VAL A 141 15.64 1.90 3.17
N LEU A 142 15.11 2.86 3.94
CA LEU A 142 15.85 4.07 4.30
C LEU A 142 17.11 3.76 5.12
N ILE A 143 16.99 2.90 6.14
CA ILE A 143 18.11 2.52 7.01
C ILE A 143 19.21 1.83 6.19
N ASN A 144 18.84 0.87 5.33
CA ASN A 144 19.77 0.22 4.42
C ASN A 144 20.51 1.23 3.55
N GLN A 145 19.78 2.15 2.91
CA GLN A 145 20.36 3.18 2.07
C GLN A 145 21.33 4.09 2.86
N ARG A 146 20.99 4.44 4.10
CA ARG A 146 21.80 5.31 4.96
C ARG A 146 23.07 4.62 5.45
N LEU A 147 22.98 3.36 5.87
CA LEU A 147 24.12 2.56 6.34
C LEU A 147 25.15 2.30 5.24
N LYS A 148 24.74 2.31 3.96
CA LYS A 148 25.63 2.24 2.79
C LYS A 148 26.34 3.57 2.52
N LYS A 149 25.60 4.68 2.60
CA LYS A 149 26.09 6.02 2.21
C LYS A 149 26.87 6.75 3.31
N GLN A 150 26.63 6.44 4.58
CA GLN A 150 27.14 7.23 5.70
C GLN A 150 27.79 6.34 6.75
N THR A 151 28.90 6.82 7.31
CA THR A 151 29.54 6.19 8.47
C THR A 151 28.91 6.75 9.73
N TYR A 152 28.29 5.87 10.52
CA TYR A 152 27.74 6.22 11.83
C TYR A 152 28.65 5.72 12.95
N SER A 153 28.51 6.30 14.14
CA SER A 153 29.12 5.73 15.34
C SER A 153 28.60 4.31 15.58
N LYS A 154 29.40 3.45 16.21
CA LYS A 154 29.04 2.03 16.45
C LYS A 154 27.68 1.90 17.14
N ARG A 155 27.39 2.75 18.13
CA ARG A 155 26.11 2.76 18.86
C ARG A 155 24.93 3.05 17.93
N ILE A 156 25.00 4.13 17.16
CA ILE A 156 23.93 4.52 16.23
C ILE A 156 23.73 3.44 15.16
N ALA A 157 24.81 2.91 14.59
CA ALA A 157 24.73 1.85 13.59
C ALA A 157 24.05 0.58 14.13
N ILE A 158 24.33 0.20 15.38
CA ILE A 158 23.66 -0.94 16.04
C ILE A 158 22.18 -0.65 16.27
N THR A 159 21.85 0.53 16.79
CA THR A 159 20.45 0.94 17.01
C THR A 159 19.64 0.90 15.71
N LEU A 160 20.17 1.47 14.62
CA LEU A 160 19.50 1.43 13.31
C LEU A 160 19.29 0.00 12.81
N LYS A 161 20.27 -0.89 13.00
CA LYS A 161 20.15 -2.31 12.61
C LYS A 161 19.08 -3.02 13.44
N ILE A 162 19.02 -2.79 14.75
CA ILE A 162 17.99 -3.38 15.62
C ILE A 162 16.60 -2.91 15.19
N ILE A 163 16.41 -1.60 15.01
CA ILE A 163 15.15 -1.03 14.52
C ILE A 163 14.74 -1.69 13.20
N SER A 164 15.68 -1.82 12.27
CA SER A 164 15.42 -2.47 10.99
C SER A 164 15.02 -3.94 11.15
N LEU A 165 15.68 -4.72 12.01
CA LEU A 165 15.32 -6.12 12.23
C LEU A 165 13.92 -6.25 12.85
N THR A 166 13.56 -5.37 13.79
CA THR A 166 12.21 -5.31 14.35
C THR A 166 11.17 -5.00 13.27
N CYS A 167 11.44 -4.01 12.41
CA CYS A 167 10.55 -3.69 11.30
C CYS A 167 10.41 -4.84 10.31
N ILE A 168 11.50 -5.53 9.96
CA ILE A 168 11.46 -6.72 9.09
C ILE A 168 10.56 -7.79 9.71
N PHE A 169 10.78 -8.10 10.99
CA PHE A 169 9.99 -9.11 11.69
C PHE A 169 8.50 -8.75 11.74
N ALA A 170 8.17 -7.50 12.08
CA ALA A 170 6.79 -7.02 12.12
C ALA A 170 6.12 -7.04 10.74
N SER A 171 6.84 -6.65 9.68
CA SER A 171 6.30 -6.65 8.31
C SER A 171 5.86 -8.04 7.84
N GLY A 172 6.45 -9.09 8.41
CA GLY A 172 6.15 -10.48 8.10
C GLY A 172 4.75 -10.96 8.53
N PHE A 173 4.05 -10.21 9.39
CA PHE A 173 2.76 -10.60 10.00
C PHE A 173 1.56 -9.83 9.46
N PHE A 174 1.68 -9.23 8.29
CA PHE A 174 0.58 -8.52 7.63
C PHE A 174 0.00 -9.32 6.47
N LEU A 175 0.85 -9.74 5.53
CA LEU A 175 0.38 -10.31 4.29
C LEU A 175 1.46 -11.14 3.61
N GLU A 176 1.08 -12.31 3.09
CA GLU A 176 1.96 -13.30 2.46
C GLU A 176 2.79 -12.69 1.33
N ASN A 177 2.13 -11.96 0.42
CA ASN A 177 2.76 -11.32 -0.73
C ASN A 177 3.72 -10.19 -0.35
N LEU A 178 3.45 -9.47 0.73
CA LEU A 178 4.40 -8.48 1.23
C LEU A 178 5.60 -9.15 1.90
N SER A 179 5.37 -10.14 2.75
CA SER A 179 6.42 -10.88 3.45
C SER A 179 7.40 -11.51 2.45
N THR A 180 6.89 -12.09 1.37
CA THR A 180 7.70 -12.64 0.29
C THR A 180 8.45 -11.54 -0.48
N THR A 181 7.80 -10.42 -0.82
CA THR A 181 8.47 -9.26 -1.44
C THR A 181 9.66 -8.78 -0.60
N MET A 182 9.51 -8.77 0.74
CA MET A 182 10.57 -8.38 1.65
C MET A 182 11.76 -9.34 1.62
N ILE A 183 11.51 -10.65 1.56
CA ILE A 183 12.56 -11.68 1.41
C ILE A 183 13.35 -11.46 0.12
N PHE A 184 12.68 -11.22 -1.01
CA PHE A 184 13.35 -10.97 -2.29
C PHE A 184 14.15 -9.67 -2.31
N TYR A 185 13.59 -8.59 -1.74
CA TYR A 185 14.30 -7.33 -1.56
C TYR A 185 15.59 -7.52 -0.76
N LEU A 186 15.50 -8.17 0.41
CA LEU A 186 16.65 -8.42 1.30
C LEU A 186 17.66 -9.38 0.67
N GLY A 187 17.19 -10.40 -0.05
CA GLY A 187 18.04 -11.31 -0.82
C GLY A 187 18.87 -10.58 -1.87
N THR A 188 18.25 -9.67 -2.61
CA THR A 188 18.96 -8.87 -3.61
C THR A 188 19.93 -7.89 -2.96
N GLU A 189 19.52 -7.23 -1.87
CA GLU A 189 20.41 -6.36 -1.08
C GLU A 189 21.63 -7.11 -0.54
N PHE A 190 21.46 -8.37 -0.11
CA PHE A 190 22.56 -9.22 0.32
C PHE A 190 23.53 -9.53 -0.82
N ILE A 191 23.02 -9.90 -2.01
CA ILE A 191 23.84 -10.14 -3.20
C ILE A 191 24.65 -8.87 -3.55
N LEU A 192 23.99 -7.70 -3.57
CA LEU A 192 24.65 -6.42 -3.81
C LEU A 192 25.75 -6.14 -2.78
N ASN A 193 25.50 -6.41 -1.49
CA ASN A 193 26.49 -6.22 -0.43
C ASN A 193 27.67 -7.19 -0.55
N LEU A 194 27.44 -8.43 -1.02
CA LEU A 194 28.50 -9.40 -1.26
C LEU A 194 29.43 -8.96 -2.40
N ILE A 195 28.85 -8.43 -3.49
CA ILE A 195 29.58 -8.02 -4.69
C ILE A 195 30.34 -6.71 -4.46
N PHE A 196 29.67 -5.67 -3.92
CA PHE A 196 30.18 -4.30 -3.98
C PHE A 196 30.76 -3.76 -2.68
N GLU A 197 30.16 -4.06 -1.53
CA GLU A 197 30.45 -3.28 -0.33
C GLU A 197 31.18 -4.07 0.77
N ARG A 198 31.11 -5.42 0.78
CA ARG A 198 31.68 -6.37 1.76
C ARG A 198 31.44 -6.04 3.26
N LYS A 199 30.85 -4.89 3.57
CA LYS A 199 30.48 -4.39 4.91
C LYS A 199 29.10 -4.92 5.29
N ASN A 200 28.83 -4.98 6.60
CA ASN A 200 27.52 -5.33 7.16
C ASN A 200 26.95 -6.71 6.74
N ARG A 201 27.80 -7.67 6.35
CA ARG A 201 27.38 -9.04 5.97
C ARG A 201 26.54 -9.73 7.03
N LEU A 202 26.98 -9.69 8.28
CA LEU A 202 26.23 -10.29 9.40
C LEU A 202 24.82 -9.69 9.52
N TYR A 203 24.68 -8.38 9.38
CA TYR A 203 23.37 -7.73 9.41
C TYR A 203 22.49 -8.13 8.22
N SER A 204 23.07 -8.26 7.01
CA SER A 204 22.31 -8.70 5.83
C SER A 204 21.81 -10.14 5.97
N ILE A 205 22.64 -11.03 6.55
CA ILE A 205 22.25 -12.41 6.88
C ILE A 205 21.12 -12.40 7.92
N LEU A 206 21.30 -11.67 9.02
CA LEU A 206 20.27 -11.56 10.06
C LEU A 206 18.95 -11.02 9.50
N ALA A 207 19.00 -10.02 8.62
CA ALA A 207 17.81 -9.45 7.99
C ALA A 207 17.02 -10.49 7.19
N ILE A 208 17.69 -11.28 6.35
CA ILE A 208 17.03 -12.36 5.59
C ILE A 208 16.46 -13.41 6.54
N VAL A 209 17.25 -13.86 7.52
CA VAL A 209 16.81 -14.88 8.50
C VAL A 209 15.58 -14.39 9.27
N THR A 210 15.57 -13.15 9.73
CA THR A 210 14.41 -12.54 10.42
C THR A 210 13.18 -12.46 9.51
N SER A 211 13.36 -12.11 8.23
CA SER A 211 12.25 -12.08 7.26
C SER A 211 11.69 -13.46 6.99
N MET A 212 12.54 -14.48 6.84
CA MET A 212 12.12 -15.86 6.65
C MET A 212 11.44 -16.40 7.91
N LEU A 213 11.97 -16.10 9.10
CA LEU A 213 11.38 -16.56 10.37
C LEU A 213 9.97 -16.02 10.57
N SER A 214 9.75 -14.71 10.40
CA SER A 214 8.40 -14.13 10.50
C SER A 214 7.44 -14.70 9.46
N PHE A 215 7.89 -14.89 8.21
CA PHE A 215 7.11 -15.55 7.17
C PHE A 215 6.72 -16.98 7.56
N VAL A 216 7.67 -17.80 8.04
CA VAL A 216 7.40 -19.18 8.47
C VAL A 216 6.40 -19.20 9.63
N ILE A 217 6.55 -18.33 10.63
CA ILE A 217 5.62 -18.25 11.77
C ILE A 217 4.21 -17.91 11.28
N MET A 218 4.06 -16.92 10.40
CA MET A 218 2.77 -16.58 9.79
C MET A 218 2.18 -17.78 9.05
N MET A 219 2.96 -18.45 8.21
CA MET A 219 2.50 -19.59 7.41
C MET A 219 2.03 -20.77 8.26
N LEU A 220 2.76 -21.09 9.34
CA LEU A 220 2.41 -22.17 10.27
C LEU A 220 1.08 -21.94 11.01
N HIS A 221 0.64 -20.69 11.12
CA HIS A 221 -0.61 -20.32 11.80
C HIS A 221 -1.69 -19.85 10.84
N SER A 222 -1.45 -19.97 9.54
CA SER A 222 -2.40 -19.58 8.53
C SER A 222 -3.30 -20.76 8.19
N GLU A 223 -4.59 -20.61 8.45
CA GLU A 223 -5.62 -21.62 8.12
C GLU A 223 -5.57 -22.02 6.63
N ARG A 224 -5.09 -21.12 5.77
CA ARG A 224 -4.86 -21.35 4.33
C ARG A 224 -3.84 -22.44 4.03
N PHE A 225 -2.93 -22.71 4.97
CA PHE A 225 -1.85 -23.68 4.81
C PHE A 225 -1.97 -24.86 5.78
N THR A 226 -2.93 -24.82 6.72
CA THR A 226 -3.10 -25.83 7.77
C THR A 226 -4.43 -26.59 7.72
N ASN A 227 -5.51 -26.02 7.15
CA ASN A 227 -6.80 -26.71 7.00
C ASN A 227 -6.97 -27.32 5.59
N LYS A 228 -7.46 -28.56 5.51
CA LYS A 228 -7.78 -29.25 4.24
C LYS A 228 -8.95 -28.63 3.47
N ASP A 229 -9.82 -27.89 4.16
CA ASP A 229 -11.05 -27.30 3.59
C ASP A 229 -10.97 -25.76 3.45
N GLY A 230 -9.92 -25.14 3.99
CA GLY A 230 -9.74 -23.68 3.96
C GLY A 230 -8.85 -23.29 2.80
N TYR A 231 -9.46 -22.84 1.71
CA TYR A 231 -8.81 -22.64 0.41
C TYR A 231 -8.28 -23.98 -0.10
N SER A 232 -9.03 -24.67 -0.97
CA SER A 232 -8.41 -25.76 -1.72
C SER A 232 -7.17 -25.18 -2.40
N MET A 233 -5.98 -25.60 -1.97
CA MET A 233 -4.82 -25.55 -2.83
C MET A 233 -5.29 -26.31 -4.07
N ASN A 234 -5.63 -25.57 -5.13
CA ASN A 234 -5.84 -26.19 -6.41
C ASN A 234 -4.45 -26.67 -6.81
N SER A 235 -4.09 -27.89 -6.38
CA SER A 235 -3.03 -28.63 -6.99
C SER A 235 -3.41 -28.71 -8.46
N PHE A 236 -2.65 -28.04 -9.33
CA PHE A 236 -2.92 -28.11 -10.75
C PHE A 236 -2.87 -29.57 -11.15
N ASN A 237 -4.01 -30.10 -11.60
CA ASN A 237 -4.13 -31.52 -11.93
C ASN A 237 -3.47 -31.81 -13.30
N SER A 238 -3.12 -30.75 -14.06
CA SER A 238 -2.37 -30.84 -15.31
C SER A 238 -1.56 -29.58 -15.63
N ILE A 239 -0.57 -29.72 -16.51
CA ILE A 239 0.17 -28.58 -17.10
C ILE A 239 -0.77 -27.65 -17.89
N GLY A 240 -1.82 -28.20 -18.52
CA GLY A 240 -2.81 -27.40 -19.26
C GLY A 240 -3.59 -26.45 -18.36
N GLU A 241 -3.96 -26.90 -17.16
CA GLU A 241 -4.63 -26.08 -16.14
C GLU A 241 -3.71 -24.96 -15.63
N LEU A 242 -2.43 -25.26 -15.39
CA LEU A 242 -1.42 -24.25 -15.05
C LEU A 242 -1.27 -23.18 -16.13
N ILE A 243 -1.20 -23.58 -17.41
CA ILE A 243 -1.08 -22.65 -18.54
C ILE A 243 -2.33 -21.77 -18.67
N GLN A 244 -3.54 -22.36 -18.54
CA GLN A 244 -4.78 -21.60 -18.63
C GLN A 244 -4.90 -20.60 -17.47
N ASN A 245 -4.52 -21.01 -16.27
CA ASN A 245 -4.47 -20.12 -15.11
C ASN A 245 -3.46 -19.00 -15.29
N ALA A 246 -2.25 -19.28 -15.81
CA ALA A 246 -1.28 -18.25 -16.14
C ALA A 246 -1.82 -17.23 -17.17
N LYS A 247 -2.59 -17.68 -18.16
CA LYS A 247 -3.27 -16.78 -19.12
C LYS A 247 -4.33 -15.91 -18.44
N ASN A 248 -5.15 -16.48 -17.56
CA ASN A 248 -6.16 -15.72 -16.82
C ASN A 248 -5.50 -14.64 -15.95
N VAL A 249 -4.41 -14.98 -15.24
CA VAL A 249 -3.66 -13.99 -14.47
C VAL A 249 -3.03 -12.93 -15.36
N HIS A 250 -2.51 -13.32 -16.53
CA HIS A 250 -1.99 -12.35 -17.50
C HIS A 250 -3.04 -11.31 -17.90
N LEU A 251 -4.27 -11.74 -18.15
CA LEU A 251 -5.39 -10.84 -18.45
C LEU A 251 -5.74 -9.93 -17.28
N ILE A 252 -5.74 -10.46 -16.05
CA ILE A 252 -5.96 -9.67 -14.83
C ILE A 252 -4.87 -8.60 -14.69
N ILE A 253 -3.60 -8.94 -14.87
CA ILE A 253 -2.50 -7.96 -14.84
C ILE A 253 -2.71 -6.88 -15.90
N ILE A 254 -3.03 -7.26 -17.14
CA ILE A 254 -3.25 -6.29 -18.22
C ILE A 254 -4.40 -5.36 -17.87
N ASN A 255 -5.51 -5.87 -17.38
CA ASN A 255 -6.70 -5.06 -17.13
C ASN A 255 -6.59 -4.26 -15.82
N ASP A 256 -6.29 -4.92 -14.71
CA ASP A 256 -6.36 -4.33 -13.37
C ASP A 256 -5.11 -3.53 -13.00
N LEU A 257 -3.92 -3.96 -13.43
CA LEU A 257 -2.70 -3.19 -13.22
C LEU A 257 -2.49 -2.19 -14.36
N PHE A 258 -2.44 -2.61 -15.62
CA PHE A 258 -2.05 -1.71 -16.70
C PHE A 258 -3.19 -0.83 -17.22
N HIS A 259 -4.35 -1.39 -17.58
CA HIS A 259 -5.43 -0.65 -18.20
C HIS A 259 -6.10 0.32 -17.21
N ASN A 260 -6.43 -0.15 -16.01
CA ASN A 260 -7.06 0.67 -14.97
C ASN A 260 -6.11 1.74 -14.39
N ASN A 261 -4.79 1.58 -14.55
CA ASN A 261 -3.80 2.57 -14.11
C ASN A 261 -3.06 3.20 -15.31
N THR A 262 -3.68 3.24 -16.50
CA THR A 262 -3.03 3.71 -17.73
C THR A 262 -2.38 5.08 -17.55
N PHE A 263 -3.03 6.01 -16.85
CA PHE A 263 -2.49 7.36 -16.62
C PHE A 263 -1.24 7.35 -15.73
N LEU A 264 -1.24 6.57 -14.65
CA LEU A 264 -0.05 6.39 -13.79
C LEU A 264 1.10 5.81 -14.61
N PHE A 265 0.84 4.77 -15.41
CA PHE A 265 1.84 4.14 -16.25
C PHE A 265 2.37 5.10 -17.32
N MET A 266 1.51 5.78 -18.07
CA MET A 266 1.93 6.78 -19.05
C MET A 266 2.82 7.86 -18.42
N PHE A 267 2.45 8.34 -17.22
CA PHE A 267 3.24 9.34 -16.52
C PHE A 267 4.61 8.81 -16.11
N ILE A 268 4.67 7.63 -15.49
CA ILE A 268 5.96 7.04 -15.08
C ILE A 268 6.81 6.64 -16.29
N SER A 269 6.20 6.11 -17.35
CA SER A 269 6.88 5.81 -18.61
C SER A 269 7.42 7.08 -19.26
N SER A 270 6.73 8.21 -19.18
CA SER A 270 7.25 9.50 -19.68
C SER A 270 8.46 9.97 -18.88
N LEU A 271 8.42 9.90 -17.53
CA LEU A 271 9.58 10.18 -16.68
C LEU A 271 10.73 9.23 -16.98
N PHE A 272 10.42 7.94 -17.20
CA PHE A 272 11.39 6.92 -17.54
C PHE A 272 12.03 7.17 -18.90
N PHE A 273 11.27 7.60 -19.91
CA PHE A 273 11.80 7.90 -21.24
C PHE A 273 12.75 9.12 -21.20
N VAL A 274 12.36 10.18 -20.50
CA VAL A 274 13.22 11.37 -20.28
C VAL A 274 14.49 10.97 -19.53
N PHE A 275 14.36 10.14 -18.49
CA PHE A 275 15.50 9.62 -17.74
C PHE A 275 16.40 8.73 -18.60
N LEU A 276 15.83 7.81 -19.37
CA LEU A 276 16.56 6.89 -20.25
C LEU A 276 17.38 7.69 -21.27
N ILE A 277 16.80 8.71 -21.91
CA ILE A 277 17.53 9.62 -22.80
C ILE A 277 18.67 10.31 -22.04
N THR A 278 18.39 10.89 -20.87
CA THR A 278 19.40 11.66 -20.10
C THR A 278 20.55 10.77 -19.60
N VAL A 279 20.24 9.54 -19.21
CA VAL A 279 21.18 8.53 -18.70
C VAL A 279 21.99 7.89 -19.83
N LEU A 280 21.35 7.48 -20.93
CA LEU A 280 22.05 6.92 -22.10
C LEU A 280 23.04 7.92 -22.71
N LEU A 281 22.72 9.22 -22.67
CA LEU A 281 23.62 10.28 -23.12
C LEU A 281 24.84 10.50 -22.19
N LYS A 282 24.82 9.97 -20.95
CA LYS A 282 25.87 10.20 -19.93
C LYS A 282 26.60 8.94 -19.43
N LEU A 283 26.08 7.74 -19.68
CA LEU A 283 26.69 6.50 -19.19
C LEU A 283 27.93 6.08 -20.00
N THR A 284 29.11 6.45 -19.52
CA THR A 284 30.40 6.00 -20.07
C THR A 284 31.02 4.81 -19.33
N ASP A 285 30.68 4.56 -18.06
CA ASP A 285 31.29 3.50 -17.23
C ASP A 285 30.49 2.17 -17.23
N LYS A 286 31.20 1.04 -17.41
CA LYS A 286 30.65 -0.33 -17.33
C LYS A 286 30.08 -0.66 -15.95
N LYS A 287 30.65 -0.13 -14.86
CA LYS A 287 30.19 -0.41 -13.48
C LYS A 287 28.82 0.22 -13.20
N GLU A 288 28.59 1.43 -13.70
CA GLU A 288 27.31 2.13 -13.56
C GLU A 288 26.20 1.45 -14.38
N ARG A 289 26.52 0.97 -15.59
CA ARG A 289 25.59 0.18 -16.42
C ARG A 289 25.12 -1.09 -15.72
N PHE A 290 26.03 -1.81 -15.06
CA PHE A 290 25.69 -3.05 -14.33
C PHE A 290 24.83 -2.78 -13.08
N LEU A 291 25.12 -1.73 -12.31
CA LEU A 291 24.30 -1.30 -11.16
C LEU A 291 22.88 -0.89 -11.60
N TYR A 292 22.77 -0.24 -12.75
CA TYR A 292 21.50 0.16 -13.33
C TYR A 292 20.64 -1.05 -13.74
N GLN A 293 21.25 -2.05 -14.38
CA GLN A 293 20.59 -3.32 -14.71
C GLN A 293 20.09 -4.05 -13.46
N LEU A 294 20.90 -4.11 -12.40
CA LEU A 294 20.50 -4.70 -11.11
C LEU A 294 19.32 -3.96 -10.46
N THR A 295 19.28 -2.64 -10.56
CA THR A 295 18.17 -1.83 -10.05
C THR A 295 16.89 -2.06 -10.84
N ILE A 296 16.98 -2.15 -12.17
CA ILE A 296 15.86 -2.53 -13.04
C ILE A 296 15.36 -3.93 -12.70
N ILE A 297 16.26 -4.89 -12.51
CA ILE A 297 15.91 -6.26 -12.09
C ILE A 297 15.21 -6.24 -10.72
N GLN A 298 15.68 -5.44 -9.75
CA GLN A 298 14.99 -5.27 -8.47
C GLN A 298 13.58 -4.71 -8.64
N VAL A 299 13.40 -3.67 -9.44
CA VAL A 299 12.07 -3.09 -9.71
C VAL A 299 11.16 -4.13 -10.37
N ILE A 300 11.66 -4.86 -11.37
CA ILE A 300 10.93 -5.94 -12.06
C ILE A 300 10.57 -7.06 -11.09
N LEU A 301 11.49 -7.52 -10.26
CA LEU A 301 11.23 -8.58 -9.28
C LEU A 301 10.20 -8.13 -8.25
N ILE A 302 10.31 -6.91 -7.72
CA ILE A 302 9.34 -6.36 -6.76
C ILE A 302 7.95 -6.19 -7.41
N PHE A 303 7.90 -5.88 -8.71
CA PHE A 303 6.67 -5.78 -9.49
C PHE A 303 6.02 -7.13 -9.78
N LEU A 304 6.83 -8.13 -10.13
CA LEU A 304 6.38 -9.43 -10.57
C LEU A 304 6.13 -10.36 -9.38
N CYS A 305 6.78 -10.18 -8.22
CA CYS A 305 6.66 -11.10 -7.10
C CYS A 305 5.24 -11.22 -6.52
N PRO A 306 4.49 -10.12 -6.27
CA PRO A 306 3.09 -10.19 -5.85
C PRO A 306 2.22 -10.90 -6.89
N THR A 307 2.56 -10.71 -8.16
CA THR A 307 1.85 -11.25 -9.31
C THR A 307 2.06 -12.77 -9.46
N TYR A 308 3.29 -13.26 -9.27
CA TYR A 308 3.63 -14.69 -9.43
C TYR A 308 3.21 -15.58 -8.26
N GLN A 309 3.13 -15.03 -7.04
CA GLN A 309 2.74 -15.81 -5.88
C GLN A 309 1.27 -16.28 -5.98
N PHE A 310 0.40 -15.47 -6.60
CA PHE A 310 -0.98 -15.84 -6.85
C PHE A 310 -1.19 -16.67 -8.13
N ILE A 311 -0.31 -16.54 -9.15
CA ILE A 311 -0.28 -17.43 -10.33
C ILE A 311 -0.17 -18.89 -9.90
N ILE A 312 0.55 -19.18 -8.81
CA ILE A 312 0.81 -20.55 -8.34
C ILE A 312 -0.25 -21.03 -7.35
N LEU A 313 -0.90 -20.16 -6.57
CA LEU A 313 -1.67 -20.59 -5.41
C LEU A 313 -3.19 -20.49 -5.56
N SER A 314 -3.74 -19.44 -6.20
CA SER A 314 -5.20 -19.24 -6.36
C SER A 314 -5.53 -18.09 -7.32
N PRO A 315 -5.72 -18.34 -8.62
CA PRO A 315 -6.03 -17.31 -9.62
C PRO A 315 -7.33 -16.53 -9.34
N SER A 316 -8.31 -17.16 -8.69
CA SER A 316 -9.59 -16.55 -8.30
C SER A 316 -9.46 -15.52 -7.17
N MET A 317 -8.30 -15.45 -6.51
CA MET A 317 -8.01 -14.56 -5.38
C MET A 317 -7.27 -13.28 -5.80
N ILE A 318 -6.89 -13.16 -7.08
CA ILE A 318 -6.23 -11.97 -7.59
C ILE A 318 -7.27 -10.87 -7.74
N ASN A 319 -7.12 -9.83 -6.93
CA ASN A 319 -7.91 -8.62 -7.00
C ASN A 319 -6.98 -7.40 -6.93
N ASP A 320 -7.48 -6.22 -7.30
CA ASP A 320 -6.71 -5.00 -7.52
C ASP A 320 -5.81 -4.61 -6.31
N ARG A 321 -6.26 -4.87 -5.07
CA ARG A 321 -5.46 -4.63 -3.84
C ARG A 321 -4.09 -5.28 -3.82
N VAL A 322 -3.91 -6.43 -4.48
CA VAL A 322 -2.63 -7.16 -4.51
C VAL A 322 -1.52 -6.33 -5.16
N PHE A 323 -1.89 -5.34 -5.98
CA PHE A 323 -0.96 -4.48 -6.68
C PHE A 323 -0.56 -3.21 -5.90
N PHE A 324 -1.12 -2.94 -4.72
CA PHE A 324 -0.76 -1.75 -3.95
C PHE A 324 0.75 -1.63 -3.68
N PRO A 325 1.47 -2.71 -3.30
CA PRO A 325 2.92 -2.64 -3.18
C PRO A 325 3.64 -2.23 -4.47
N SER A 326 3.17 -2.73 -5.61
CA SER A 326 3.68 -2.36 -6.94
C SER A 326 3.45 -0.87 -7.24
N ILE A 327 2.30 -0.32 -6.85
CA ILE A 327 2.00 1.12 -6.97
C ILE A 327 2.96 1.96 -6.11
N ILE A 328 3.22 1.60 -4.85
CA ILE A 328 4.16 2.36 -4.02
C ILE A 328 5.58 2.32 -4.60
N VAL A 329 5.99 1.18 -5.15
CA VAL A 329 7.29 1.03 -5.82
C VAL A 329 7.37 1.90 -7.07
N LEU A 330 6.31 1.93 -7.87
CA LEU A 330 6.16 2.85 -9.01
C LEU A 330 6.33 4.32 -8.60
N ILE A 331 5.61 4.73 -7.56
CA ILE A 331 5.68 6.10 -7.06
C ILE A 331 7.10 6.43 -6.58
N LEU A 332 7.74 5.52 -5.86
CA LEU A 332 9.13 5.67 -5.43
C LEU A 332 10.07 5.79 -6.63
N SER A 333 9.93 4.94 -7.64
CA SER A 333 10.70 5.02 -8.89
C SER A 333 10.48 6.37 -9.57
N GLY A 334 9.23 6.82 -9.74
CA GLY A 334 8.90 8.14 -10.30
C GLY A 334 9.59 9.29 -9.55
N LEU A 335 9.63 9.25 -8.22
CA LEU A 335 10.29 10.26 -7.40
C LEU A 335 11.82 10.21 -7.46
N ILE A 336 12.40 9.01 -7.57
CA ILE A 336 13.84 8.85 -7.82
C ILE A 336 14.21 9.44 -9.17
N LEU A 337 13.42 9.16 -10.22
CA LEU A 337 13.59 9.71 -11.56
C LEU A 337 13.46 11.24 -11.54
N TYR A 338 12.45 11.78 -10.86
CA TYR A 338 12.30 13.22 -10.67
C TYR A 338 13.50 13.85 -9.98
N ASN A 339 14.05 13.24 -8.93
CA ASN A 339 15.25 13.75 -8.25
C ASN A 339 16.48 13.78 -9.18
N PHE A 340 16.58 12.85 -10.13
CA PHE A 340 17.63 12.88 -11.13
C PHE A 340 17.41 14.03 -12.13
N ILE A 341 16.19 14.15 -12.68
CA ILE A 341 15.80 15.23 -13.58
C ILE A 341 16.02 16.60 -12.92
N GLU A 342 15.62 16.78 -11.66
CA GLU A 342 15.80 18.02 -10.88
C GLU A 342 17.28 18.44 -10.78
N LYS A 343 18.21 17.48 -10.76
CA LYS A 343 19.65 17.76 -10.68
C LYS A 343 20.28 18.04 -12.04
N GLU A 344 19.82 17.37 -13.09
CA GLU A 344 20.46 17.36 -14.40
C GLU A 344 19.83 18.34 -15.40
N VAL A 345 18.54 18.69 -15.26
CA VAL A 345 17.84 19.62 -16.16
C VAL A 345 18.08 21.06 -15.75
N LEU A 346 18.75 21.81 -16.61
CA LEU A 346 19.16 23.22 -16.42
C LEU A 346 17.99 24.22 -16.34
N ASN A 347 16.78 23.87 -16.79
CA ASN A 347 15.64 24.80 -16.85
C ASN A 347 14.65 24.65 -15.68
N GLN A 348 14.94 25.33 -14.57
CA GLN A 348 14.08 25.43 -13.38
C GLN A 348 12.65 25.92 -13.69
N LYS A 349 12.44 26.75 -14.72
CA LYS A 349 11.09 27.25 -15.07
C LYS A 349 10.17 26.15 -15.59
N PHE A 350 10.70 25.24 -16.41
CA PHE A 350 9.93 24.11 -16.93
C PHE A 350 9.50 23.18 -15.79
N LEU A 351 10.44 22.85 -14.89
CA LEU A 351 10.17 21.99 -13.74
C LEU A 351 9.09 22.60 -12.82
N ASN A 352 9.15 23.91 -12.57
CA ASN A 352 8.15 24.62 -11.77
C ASN A 352 6.78 24.67 -12.43
N CYS A 353 6.70 24.85 -13.76
CA CYS A 353 5.43 24.79 -14.49
C CYS A 353 4.82 23.38 -14.45
N PHE A 354 5.66 22.34 -14.62
CA PHE A 354 5.24 20.95 -14.52
C PHE A 354 4.70 20.62 -13.12
N VAL A 355 5.42 20.98 -12.06
CA VAL A 355 4.97 20.81 -10.67
C VAL A 355 3.69 21.61 -10.41
N GLY A 356 3.57 22.83 -10.95
CA GLY A 356 2.35 23.65 -10.84
C GLY A 356 1.14 23.01 -11.51
N PHE A 357 1.30 22.45 -12.71
CA PHE A 357 0.24 21.72 -13.41
C PHE A 357 -0.19 20.48 -12.62
N ILE A 358 0.78 19.68 -12.16
CA ILE A 358 0.55 18.50 -11.31
C ILE A 358 -0.20 18.88 -10.02
N PHE A 359 0.19 19.99 -9.39
CA PHE A 359 -0.47 20.49 -8.19
C PHE A 359 -1.95 20.76 -8.42
N VAL A 360 -2.31 21.45 -9.51
CA VAL A 360 -3.71 21.73 -9.86
C VAL A 360 -4.49 20.44 -10.07
N CYS A 361 -3.94 19.48 -10.82
CA CYS A 361 -4.56 18.15 -11.00
C CYS A 361 -4.77 17.42 -9.66
N SER A 362 -3.79 17.50 -8.76
CA SER A 362 -3.83 16.88 -7.43
C SER A 362 -4.86 17.47 -6.48
N LEU A 363 -5.34 18.69 -6.74
CA LEU A 363 -6.39 19.35 -5.97
C LEU A 363 -7.78 19.04 -6.49
N ILE A 364 -7.94 18.90 -7.82
CA ILE A 364 -9.23 18.68 -8.46
C ILE A 364 -9.71 17.23 -8.27
N PHE A 365 -8.83 16.25 -8.40
CA PHE A 365 -9.19 14.84 -8.37
C PHE A 365 -9.77 14.37 -7.01
N PRO A 366 -9.20 14.73 -5.85
CA PRO A 366 -9.78 14.40 -4.55
C PRO A 366 -11.18 14.99 -4.34
N THR A 367 -11.51 16.11 -5.00
CA THR A 367 -12.83 16.73 -4.89
C THR A 367 -13.91 15.85 -5.52
N PHE A 368 -13.65 15.27 -6.69
CA PHE A 368 -14.59 14.32 -7.32
C PHE A 368 -14.77 13.05 -6.49
N PHE A 369 -13.66 12.51 -5.97
CA PHE A 369 -13.66 11.37 -5.06
C PHE A 369 -14.48 11.66 -3.79
N PHE A 370 -14.24 12.83 -3.17
CA PHE A 370 -14.89 13.24 -1.93
C PHE A 370 -16.40 13.43 -2.13
N VAL A 371 -16.81 14.02 -3.25
CA VAL A 371 -18.22 14.22 -3.57
C VAL A 371 -18.96 12.90 -3.69
N ASP A 372 -18.38 11.88 -4.32
CA ASP A 372 -19.03 10.57 -4.48
C ASP A 372 -19.16 9.84 -3.14
N MET A 373 -18.09 9.82 -2.34
CA MET A 373 -18.10 9.20 -1.00
C MET A 373 -19.02 9.92 -0.03
N SER A 374 -19.05 11.25 -0.07
CA SER A 374 -19.97 12.04 0.74
C SER A 374 -21.42 11.73 0.38
N LYS A 375 -21.76 11.64 -0.92
CA LYS A 375 -23.09 11.23 -1.38
C LYS A 375 -23.47 9.85 -0.88
N TRP A 376 -22.56 8.88 -0.94
CA TRP A 376 -22.82 7.53 -0.43
C TRP A 376 -23.09 7.53 1.07
N ASN A 377 -22.24 8.20 1.86
CA ASN A 377 -22.40 8.26 3.31
C ASN A 377 -23.72 8.95 3.71
N VAL A 378 -24.12 10.02 3.01
CA VAL A 378 -25.43 10.66 3.22
C VAL A 378 -26.57 9.68 2.96
N ARG A 379 -26.59 8.98 1.81
CA ARG A 379 -27.63 7.99 1.50
C ARG A 379 -27.69 6.86 2.54
N LEU A 380 -26.53 6.39 3.00
CA LEU A 380 -26.45 5.34 4.00
C LEU A 380 -27.01 5.80 5.36
N ASN A 381 -26.67 7.03 5.78
CA ASN A 381 -27.18 7.59 7.03
C ASN A 381 -28.69 7.83 6.96
N GLU A 382 -29.21 8.33 5.85
CA GLU A 382 -30.66 8.48 5.62
C GLU A 382 -31.39 7.12 5.65
N ALA A 383 -30.80 6.09 5.05
CA ALA A 383 -31.35 4.75 5.06
C ALA A 383 -31.39 4.16 6.48
N ASN A 384 -30.30 4.33 7.23
CA ASN A 384 -30.21 3.89 8.62
C ASN A 384 -31.20 4.64 9.52
N GLU A 385 -31.37 5.94 9.33
CA GLU A 385 -32.34 6.73 10.07
C GLU A 385 -33.77 6.27 9.79
N LYS A 386 -34.13 6.02 8.52
CA LYS A 386 -35.45 5.46 8.16
C LYS A 386 -35.65 4.05 8.73
N ALA A 387 -34.62 3.22 8.73
CA ALA A 387 -34.67 1.90 9.35
C ALA A 387 -34.92 1.97 10.86
N ILE A 388 -34.27 2.91 11.55
CA ILE A 388 -34.42 3.08 13.01
C ILE A 388 -35.79 3.69 13.36
N THR A 389 -36.19 4.74 12.65
CA THR A 389 -37.38 5.55 12.98
C THR A 389 -38.68 4.98 12.41
N GLN A 390 -38.63 4.42 11.20
CA GLN A 390 -39.80 3.97 10.44
C GLN A 390 -39.83 2.45 10.25
N LYS A 391 -38.82 1.72 10.75
CA LYS A 391 -38.67 0.27 10.56
C LYS A 391 -38.69 -0.16 9.09
N MET A 392 -38.17 0.70 8.21
CA MET A 392 -38.07 0.41 6.79
C MET A 392 -36.88 -0.51 6.49
N ASP A 393 -37.09 -1.47 5.60
CA ASP A 393 -36.02 -2.29 5.04
C ASP A 393 -34.95 -1.44 4.35
N ILE A 394 -33.69 -1.87 4.48
CA ILE A 394 -32.55 -1.23 3.82
C ILE A 394 -32.17 -2.04 2.59
N ASP A 395 -32.16 -1.40 1.42
CA ASP A 395 -31.53 -1.94 0.22
C ASP A 395 -30.09 -1.42 0.12
N TYR A 396 -29.14 -2.21 0.59
CA TYR A 396 -27.74 -1.84 0.56
C TYR A 396 -27.17 -1.98 -0.86
N SER A 397 -27.72 -2.89 -1.67
CA SER A 397 -27.25 -3.17 -3.04
C SER A 397 -27.39 -1.94 -3.96
N GLY A 398 -28.50 -1.20 -3.85
CA GLY A 398 -28.75 0.02 -4.62
C GLY A 398 -27.96 1.25 -4.18
N MET A 399 -27.25 1.18 -3.05
CA MET A 399 -26.50 2.32 -2.49
C MET A 399 -24.99 2.25 -2.76
N ARG A 400 -24.47 1.13 -3.26
CA ARG A 400 -23.02 0.93 -3.46
C ARG A 400 -22.48 1.89 -4.53
N PRO A 401 -21.27 2.46 -4.36
CA PRO A 401 -20.60 3.23 -5.41
C PRO A 401 -20.45 2.42 -6.72
N GLU A 402 -20.40 3.09 -7.86
CA GLU A 402 -20.29 2.43 -9.17
C GLU A 402 -18.99 1.62 -9.32
N TYR A 403 -17.92 2.06 -8.66
CA TYR A 403 -16.62 1.37 -8.62
C TYR A 403 -16.59 0.16 -7.67
N HIS A 404 -17.72 -0.16 -7.04
CA HIS A 404 -17.88 -1.15 -5.98
C HIS A 404 -18.41 -2.50 -6.48
N VAL A 405 -18.69 -2.65 -7.78
CA VAL A 405 -19.24 -3.87 -8.41
C VAL A 405 -18.32 -5.10 -8.25
N TYR A 406 -17.04 -4.90 -7.95
CA TYR A 406 -16.04 -5.97 -7.86
C TYR A 406 -15.78 -6.51 -6.44
N TYR A 407 -16.55 -6.04 -5.45
CA TYR A 407 -16.34 -6.38 -4.04
C TYR A 407 -16.95 -7.72 -3.59
N TYR A 408 -17.57 -8.46 -4.51
CA TYR A 408 -18.27 -9.70 -4.20
C TYR A 408 -18.04 -10.73 -5.31
N ASN A 409 -17.15 -11.69 -5.06
CA ASN A 409 -17.31 -13.00 -5.64
C ASN A 409 -17.55 -13.95 -4.47
N ASP A 410 -18.80 -14.38 -4.40
CA ASP A 410 -19.54 -15.03 -3.33
C ASP A 410 -19.05 -16.45 -2.98
N ALA A 411 -17.75 -16.71 -3.06
CA ALA A 411 -17.27 -18.06 -2.81
C ALA A 411 -17.21 -18.35 -1.31
N TYR A 412 -16.75 -17.40 -0.48
CA TYR A 412 -16.54 -17.66 0.96
C TYR A 412 -16.62 -16.35 1.75
N GLY A 413 -17.79 -16.07 2.33
CA GLY A 413 -17.97 -15.00 3.32
C GLY A 413 -17.07 -15.18 4.54
N PRO A 414 -16.98 -14.18 5.45
CA PRO A 414 -16.13 -14.29 6.63
C PRO A 414 -16.57 -15.50 7.46
N VAL A 415 -15.69 -16.50 7.52
CA VAL A 415 -15.79 -17.65 8.43
C VAL A 415 -15.43 -17.18 9.84
N ILE A 416 -16.15 -16.20 10.37
CA ILE A 416 -16.07 -15.84 11.78
C ILE A 416 -17.47 -15.46 12.28
N ALA A 417 -18.23 -16.51 12.60
CA ALA A 417 -19.35 -16.68 13.54
C ALA A 417 -20.54 -15.67 13.62
N SER A 418 -20.56 -14.53 12.94
CA SER A 418 -21.76 -13.68 12.87
C SER A 418 -21.98 -13.14 11.44
N PRO A 419 -23.15 -13.33 10.83
CA PRO A 419 -23.48 -12.69 9.55
C PRO A 419 -23.21 -11.18 9.65
N TRP A 420 -22.51 -10.59 8.68
CA TRP A 420 -22.20 -9.15 8.66
C TRP A 420 -23.45 -8.28 8.89
N ILE A 421 -24.63 -8.77 8.50
CA ILE A 421 -25.95 -8.16 8.73
C ILE A 421 -26.20 -7.95 10.23
N ASN A 422 -25.91 -8.94 11.07
CA ASN A 422 -26.12 -8.83 12.52
C ASN A 422 -25.16 -7.81 13.12
N ALA A 423 -23.89 -7.85 12.71
CA ALA A 423 -22.90 -6.87 13.14
C ALA A 423 -23.26 -5.44 12.70
N TYR A 424 -23.75 -5.28 11.47
CA TYR A 424 -24.26 -4.02 10.93
C TYR A 424 -25.42 -3.47 11.76
N LYS A 425 -26.41 -4.32 12.06
CA LYS A 425 -27.56 -3.94 12.87
C LYS A 425 -27.15 -3.49 14.27
N ILE A 426 -26.25 -4.22 14.91
CA ILE A 426 -25.71 -3.86 16.23
C ILE A 426 -24.98 -2.52 16.17
N TYR A 427 -24.11 -2.34 15.16
CA TYR A 427 -23.32 -1.12 14.98
C TYR A 427 -24.20 0.13 14.83
N TYR A 428 -25.18 0.08 13.93
CA TYR A 428 -26.07 1.20 13.64
C TYR A 428 -27.31 1.26 14.53
N LYS A 429 -27.46 0.33 15.49
CA LYS A 429 -28.62 0.20 16.37
C LYS A 429 -29.93 0.04 15.58
N ILE A 430 -29.88 -0.69 14.48
CA ILE A 430 -31.05 -0.98 13.65
C ILE A 430 -31.86 -2.10 14.31
N PRO A 431 -33.21 -1.98 14.41
CA PRO A 431 -34.06 -3.01 14.98
C PRO A 431 -33.90 -4.37 14.28
N GLU A 432 -34.01 -5.46 15.05
CA GLU A 432 -33.79 -6.82 14.53
C GLU A 432 -34.79 -7.19 13.42
N GLU A 433 -36.00 -6.65 13.48
CA GLU A 433 -37.08 -6.89 12.51
C GLU A 433 -36.86 -6.24 11.13
N VAL A 434 -35.93 -5.28 11.00
CA VAL A 434 -35.66 -4.61 9.73
C VAL A 434 -34.88 -5.54 8.81
N THR A 435 -35.33 -5.74 7.57
CA THR A 435 -34.59 -6.55 6.60
C THR A 435 -33.50 -5.71 5.94
N ILE A 436 -32.32 -6.30 5.77
CA ILE A 436 -31.21 -5.71 5.00
C ILE A 436 -31.01 -6.58 3.77
N LYS A 437 -31.16 -5.99 2.59
CA LYS A 437 -30.99 -6.63 1.28
C LYS A 437 -29.67 -6.22 0.63
#